data_AF-A0A0D9P8C0-F1
#
_entry.id   AF-A0A0D9P8C0-F1
#
_cell.length_a   1.000
_cell.length_b   1.000
_cell.length_c   1.000
_cell.angle_alpha   90.00
_cell.angle_beta   90.00
_cell.angle_gamma   90.00
#
_symmetry.space_group_name_H-M   'P 1'
#
loop_
_entity.id
_entity.type
_entity.pdbx_description
1 polymer ?
#
loop_
_entity_poly.entity_id
_entity_poly.type
_entity_poly.pdbx_seq_one_letter_code
_entity_poly.pdbx_strand_id
1 'polypeptide(L)'
;MSRRLLTLLSVAAIANAVGNLTSNGCADAPGFQSCQDAANEKIDACFSKTKGDGVAQQACACEDYILNYNCYAAHCWNRVWECEYQEYLVSYLMDCPIAKLPVPYFPIPDNAAGACSCNVGKVYKAITDSITQGASCMKNVHGADPILRGDKIGACGCCEISGAMSSIFEICPDTKPDLVGMASVSKIQTQLDIDFRECQPMTKINCASDLNFSLAGVSTYFPPSSLPTSGTATLSNNPGSVTAPPSGSVFSYTNGGDKVVYTITAASASNGKDSESGASSSAAATTASKKSAAASVTVPKGLSMVITGISLAAAAIEWWSLLA
;
A
#
# COMPACT_ATOMS: atom_id res chain seq x y z
N MET A 1 30.39 -20.95 -35.56
CA MET A 1 29.22 -20.19 -36.05
C MET A 1 27.96 -20.95 -35.69
N SER A 2 27.19 -20.49 -34.70
CA SER A 2 25.76 -20.79 -34.60
C SER A 2 25.12 -19.67 -33.75
N ARG A 3 24.39 -18.81 -34.45
CA ARG A 3 23.49 -17.77 -33.95
C ARG A 3 22.15 -18.45 -33.68
N ARG A 4 21.63 -18.40 -32.45
CA ARG A 4 20.21 -18.43 -32.04
C ARG A 4 20.17 -18.15 -30.54
N LEU A 5 19.27 -17.39 -29.92
CA LEU A 5 18.25 -16.43 -30.34
C LEU A 5 17.95 -15.74 -28.98
N LEU A 6 18.31 -14.47 -28.80
CA LEU A 6 18.04 -13.77 -27.54
C LEU A 6 16.52 -13.52 -27.48
N THR A 7 15.79 -14.33 -26.72
CA THR A 7 14.39 -14.04 -26.38
C THR A 7 14.39 -12.83 -25.45
N LEU A 8 14.05 -11.67 -26.00
CA LEU A 8 13.67 -10.48 -25.24
C LEU A 8 12.41 -10.84 -24.45
N LEU A 9 12.56 -11.25 -23.18
CA LEU A 9 11.44 -11.24 -22.24
C LEU A 9 10.99 -9.80 -22.10
N SER A 10 9.83 -9.50 -22.68
CA SER A 10 9.10 -8.28 -22.44
C SER A 10 8.64 -8.34 -20.98
N VAL A 11 9.34 -7.66 -20.07
CA VAL A 11 8.83 -7.41 -18.73
C VAL A 11 7.62 -6.50 -18.93
N ALA A 12 6.42 -7.06 -18.79
CA ALA A 12 5.23 -6.25 -18.61
C ALA A 12 5.47 -5.43 -17.34
N ALA A 13 5.67 -4.13 -17.49
CA ALA A 13 5.63 -3.22 -16.37
C ALA A 13 4.26 -3.41 -15.71
N ILE A 14 4.27 -3.91 -14.47
CA ILE A 14 3.10 -3.81 -13.61
C ILE A 14 2.99 -2.32 -13.31
N ALA A 15 2.21 -1.62 -14.11
CA ALA A 15 1.80 -0.26 -13.81
C ALA A 15 0.81 -0.33 -12.66
N ASN A 16 1.30 -0.57 -11.43
CA ASN A 16 0.66 0.04 -10.29
C ASN A 16 0.93 1.53 -10.50
N ALA A 17 -0.08 2.27 -10.94
CA ALA A 17 0.04 3.72 -10.96
C ALA A 17 0.37 4.12 -9.51
N VAL A 18 1.63 4.48 -9.24
CA VAL A 18 2.00 5.18 -8.01
C VAL A 18 1.14 6.44 -8.06
N GLY A 19 0.05 6.44 -7.30
CA GLY A 19 -0.86 7.58 -7.24
C GLY A 19 -0.10 8.71 -6.59
N ASN A 20 0.45 9.63 -7.39
CA ASN A 20 1.07 10.82 -6.84
C ASN A 20 0.01 11.57 -6.02
N LEU A 21 0.33 11.85 -4.75
CA LEU A 21 -0.49 12.71 -3.92
C LEU A 21 -0.61 14.08 -4.58
N THR A 22 -1.81 14.63 -4.64
CA THR A 22 -2.07 15.92 -5.30
C THR A 22 -2.50 16.97 -4.30
N SER A 23 -2.21 18.23 -4.61
CA SER A 23 -2.61 19.40 -3.79
C SER A 23 -4.10 19.70 -3.85
N ASN A 24 -4.85 19.07 -4.75
CA ASN A 24 -6.26 19.38 -4.95
C ASN A 24 -7.07 19.12 -3.66
N GLY A 25 -7.87 20.09 -3.26
CA GLY A 25 -8.70 19.99 -2.05
C GLY A 25 -7.93 19.96 -0.72
N CYS A 26 -6.60 20.13 -0.71
CA CYS A 26 -5.84 20.21 0.53
C CYS A 26 -6.16 21.48 1.32
N ALA A 27 -6.12 21.39 2.64
CA ALA A 27 -6.30 22.53 3.55
C ALA A 27 -5.35 23.68 3.22
N ASP A 28 -4.13 23.37 2.76
CA ASP A 28 -3.14 24.31 2.27
C ASP A 28 -2.50 23.79 0.98
N ALA A 29 -3.23 23.87 -0.12
CA ALA A 29 -2.75 23.40 -1.43
C ALA A 29 -1.41 24.04 -1.87
N PRO A 30 -1.18 25.36 -1.74
CA PRO A 30 0.11 25.96 -2.07
C PRO A 30 1.25 25.48 -1.16
N GLY A 31 0.99 25.32 0.14
CA GLY A 31 1.99 24.78 1.07
C GLY A 31 2.32 23.32 0.76
N PHE A 32 1.34 22.49 0.40
CA PHE A 32 1.59 21.12 -0.04
C PHE A 32 2.47 21.09 -1.29
N GLN A 33 2.18 21.92 -2.29
CA GLN A 33 3.00 22.00 -3.51
C GLN A 33 4.44 22.42 -3.18
N SER A 34 4.62 23.47 -2.37
CA SER A 34 5.95 23.91 -1.96
C SER A 34 6.71 22.85 -1.16
N CYS A 35 6.00 22.06 -0.35
CA CYS A 35 6.58 20.96 0.41
C CYS A 35 7.04 19.82 -0.51
N GLN A 36 6.22 19.45 -1.50
CA GLN A 36 6.59 18.47 -2.51
C GLN A 36 7.78 18.92 -3.37
N ASP A 37 7.83 20.20 -3.77
CA ASP A 37 8.95 20.71 -4.56
C ASP A 37 10.27 20.60 -3.77
N ALA A 38 10.25 20.90 -2.48
CA ALA A 38 11.40 20.72 -1.59
C ALA A 38 11.74 19.23 -1.34
N ALA A 39 10.74 18.35 -1.31
CA ALA A 39 10.96 16.90 -1.26
C ALA A 39 11.65 16.41 -2.53
N ASN A 40 11.16 16.80 -3.70
CA ASN A 40 11.73 16.45 -4.99
C ASN A 40 13.19 16.88 -5.11
N GLU A 41 13.54 18.10 -4.68
CA GLU A 41 14.94 18.55 -4.69
C GLU A 41 15.84 17.66 -3.82
N LYS A 42 15.38 17.23 -2.64
CA LYS A 42 16.11 16.30 -1.77
C LYS A 42 16.27 14.93 -2.42
N ILE A 43 15.23 14.43 -3.06
CA ILE A 43 15.21 13.12 -3.70
C ILE A 43 16.09 13.10 -4.95
N ASP A 44 16.07 14.14 -5.77
CA ASP A 44 17.00 14.32 -6.90
C ASP A 44 18.46 14.33 -6.41
N ALA A 45 18.73 15.06 -5.32
CA ALA A 45 20.04 15.08 -4.69
C ALA A 45 20.44 13.70 -4.13
N CYS A 46 19.50 12.91 -3.63
CA CYS A 46 19.72 11.53 -3.19
C CYS A 46 20.10 10.65 -4.39
N PHE A 47 19.26 10.63 -5.43
CA PHE A 47 19.46 9.80 -6.63
C PHE A 47 20.78 10.12 -7.33
N SER A 48 21.18 11.39 -7.42
CA SER A 48 22.47 11.78 -8.01
C SER A 48 23.69 11.14 -7.32
N LYS A 49 23.57 10.77 -6.04
CA LYS A 49 24.64 10.17 -5.24
C LYS A 49 24.65 8.63 -5.32
N THR A 50 23.58 8.01 -5.81
CA THR A 50 23.46 6.54 -5.88
C THR A 50 24.40 5.91 -6.91
N LYS A 51 24.80 6.67 -7.94
CA LYS A 51 25.65 6.18 -9.05
C LYS A 51 25.11 4.91 -9.74
N GLY A 52 23.79 4.72 -9.74
CA GLY A 52 23.14 3.55 -10.34
C GLY A 52 23.09 2.31 -9.44
N ASP A 53 23.49 2.42 -8.16
CA ASP A 53 23.31 1.34 -7.19
C ASP A 53 21.83 1.14 -6.87
N GLY A 54 21.29 -0.04 -7.18
CA GLY A 54 19.85 -0.31 -7.04
C GLY A 54 19.34 -0.26 -5.60
N VAL A 55 20.18 -0.65 -4.62
CA VAL A 55 19.81 -0.60 -3.20
C VAL A 55 19.74 0.85 -2.71
N ALA A 56 20.72 1.66 -3.07
CA ALA A 56 20.73 3.09 -2.76
C ALA A 56 19.58 3.83 -3.45
N GLN A 57 19.25 3.46 -4.69
CA GLN A 57 18.08 4.00 -5.41
C GLN A 57 16.77 3.64 -4.70
N GLN A 58 16.63 2.40 -4.26
CA GLN A 58 15.46 1.97 -3.48
C GLN A 58 15.36 2.75 -2.16
N ALA A 59 16.48 3.00 -1.48
CA ALA A 59 16.50 3.80 -0.26
C ALA A 59 16.02 5.25 -0.52
N CYS A 60 16.46 5.87 -1.61
CA CYS A 60 15.97 7.20 -2.02
C CYS A 60 14.45 7.16 -2.33
N ALA A 61 13.97 6.14 -3.02
CA ALA A 61 12.54 5.98 -3.30
C ALA A 61 11.71 5.81 -2.02
N CYS A 62 12.25 5.15 -1.00
CA CYS A 62 11.57 5.03 0.30
C CYS A 62 11.55 6.32 1.10
N GLU A 63 12.61 7.12 1.03
CA GLU A 63 12.62 8.46 1.60
C GLU A 63 11.59 9.36 0.91
N ASP A 64 11.39 9.21 -0.40
CA ASP A 64 10.39 9.98 -1.16
C ASP A 64 8.97 9.77 -0.61
N TYR A 65 8.59 8.51 -0.37
CA TYR A 65 7.33 8.20 0.32
C TYR A 65 7.18 8.96 1.65
N ILE A 66 8.23 8.91 2.47
CA ILE A 66 8.25 9.51 3.81
C ILE A 66 8.07 11.02 3.75
N LEU A 67 8.82 11.69 2.87
CA LEU A 67 8.71 13.13 2.69
C LEU A 67 7.31 13.53 2.22
N ASN A 68 6.75 12.84 1.23
CA ASN A 68 5.46 13.18 0.65
C ASN A 68 4.29 12.92 1.60
N TYR A 69 4.23 11.78 2.29
CA TYR A 69 3.13 11.57 3.24
C TYR A 69 3.26 12.49 4.46
N ASN A 70 4.47 12.93 4.83
CA ASN A 70 4.68 13.98 5.85
C ASN A 70 4.19 15.35 5.37
N CYS A 71 4.48 15.73 4.11
CA CYS A 71 3.91 16.92 3.48
C CYS A 71 2.38 16.86 3.48
N TYR A 72 1.80 15.70 3.17
CA TYR A 72 0.36 15.50 3.15
C TYR A 72 -0.25 15.60 4.54
N ALA A 73 0.40 15.00 5.54
CA ALA A 73 0.00 15.12 6.94
C ALA A 73 0.03 16.57 7.47
N ALA A 74 0.94 17.40 6.94
CA ALA A 74 1.05 18.82 7.30
C ALA A 74 0.02 19.69 6.58
N HIS A 75 -0.16 19.52 5.26
CA HIS A 75 -0.89 20.49 4.42
C HIS A 75 -2.21 19.96 3.86
N CYS A 76 -2.42 18.65 3.86
CA CYS A 76 -3.59 17.95 3.35
C CYS A 76 -4.26 17.11 4.45
N TRP A 77 -4.11 17.50 5.71
CA TRP A 77 -4.66 16.79 6.88
C TRP A 77 -6.18 16.59 6.79
N ASN A 78 -6.88 17.38 5.97
CA ASN A 78 -8.32 17.28 5.74
C ASN A 78 -8.72 16.12 4.80
N ARG A 79 -7.74 15.49 4.14
CA ARG A 79 -7.92 14.42 3.14
C ARG A 79 -7.19 13.12 3.49
N VAL A 80 -6.58 13.02 4.68
CA VAL A 80 -5.75 11.86 5.08
C VAL A 80 -6.53 10.53 5.18
N TRP A 81 -7.85 10.56 5.16
CA TRP A 81 -8.67 9.34 5.16
C TRP A 81 -9.12 8.90 3.78
N GLU A 82 -8.87 9.72 2.76
CA GLU A 82 -9.27 9.45 1.37
C GLU A 82 -8.42 8.34 0.74
N CYS A 83 -8.97 7.69 -0.28
CA CYS A 83 -8.37 6.53 -0.94
C CYS A 83 -6.96 6.84 -1.44
N GLU A 84 -6.73 8.01 -2.02
CA GLU A 84 -5.42 8.38 -2.58
C GLU A 84 -4.31 8.35 -1.53
N TYR A 85 -4.58 8.85 -0.31
CA TYR A 85 -3.60 8.79 0.76
C TYR A 85 -3.40 7.37 1.27
N GLN A 86 -4.49 6.61 1.42
CA GLN A 86 -4.44 5.26 1.96
C GLN A 86 -3.75 4.28 0.98
N GLU A 87 -4.02 4.40 -0.32
CA GLU A 87 -3.33 3.66 -1.38
C GLU A 87 -1.84 4.03 -1.43
N TYR A 88 -1.50 5.32 -1.32
CA TYR A 88 -0.12 5.77 -1.26
C TYR A 88 0.68 5.13 -0.11
N LEU A 89 0.05 5.03 1.06
CA LEU A 89 0.66 4.37 2.22
C LEU A 89 0.77 2.86 2.06
N VAL A 90 -0.18 2.20 1.40
CA VAL A 90 -0.05 0.79 1.04
C VAL A 90 1.13 0.59 0.08
N SER A 91 1.32 1.47 -0.91
CA SER A 91 2.47 1.41 -1.82
C SER A 91 3.79 1.58 -1.06
N TYR A 92 3.90 2.55 -0.14
CA TYR A 92 5.05 2.67 0.74
C TYR A 92 5.33 1.35 1.48
N LEU A 93 4.31 0.79 2.13
CA LEU A 93 4.45 -0.42 2.95
C LEU A 93 4.80 -1.67 2.12
N MET A 94 4.40 -1.72 0.85
CA MET A 94 4.64 -2.86 -0.05
C MET A 94 5.95 -2.76 -0.82
N ASP A 95 6.32 -1.55 -1.26
CA ASP A 95 7.47 -1.31 -2.13
C ASP A 95 8.76 -1.07 -1.34
N CYS A 96 8.66 -0.62 -0.09
CA CYS A 96 9.82 -0.35 0.74
C CYS A 96 10.12 -1.47 1.73
N PRO A 97 11.25 -2.19 1.59
CA PRO A 97 11.60 -3.29 2.49
C PRO A 97 11.75 -2.87 3.96
N ILE A 98 12.08 -1.59 4.20
CA ILE A 98 12.22 -1.05 5.54
C ILE A 98 10.89 -0.59 6.14
N ALA A 99 9.85 -0.37 5.32
CA ALA A 99 8.62 0.28 5.76
C ALA A 99 7.87 -0.56 6.78
N LYS A 100 7.45 0.09 7.87
CA LYS A 100 6.68 -0.53 8.95
C LYS A 100 5.73 0.49 9.56
N LEU A 101 4.67 -0.02 10.17
CA LEU A 101 3.83 0.77 11.04
C LEU A 101 4.56 1.11 12.37
N PRO A 102 4.20 2.22 13.03
CA PRO A 102 3.15 3.17 12.66
C PRO A 102 3.57 4.14 11.54
N VAL A 103 2.57 4.54 10.75
CA VAL A 103 2.61 5.66 9.80
C VAL A 103 1.41 6.55 10.13
N PRO A 104 1.49 7.89 10.03
CA PRO A 104 0.39 8.77 10.38
C PRO A 104 -0.87 8.40 9.62
N TYR A 105 -2.01 8.45 10.33
CA TYR A 105 -3.31 8.30 9.70
C TYR A 105 -3.50 6.97 8.93
N PHE A 106 -2.91 5.88 9.43
CA PHE A 106 -3.07 4.54 8.85
C PHE A 106 -3.09 3.45 9.92
N PRO A 107 -4.10 2.57 9.94
CA PRO A 107 -5.28 2.52 9.05
C PRO A 107 -6.29 3.66 9.33
N ILE A 108 -7.31 3.78 8.46
CA ILE A 108 -8.43 4.71 8.68
C ILE A 108 -9.17 4.34 9.98
N PRO A 109 -9.51 5.28 10.87
CA PRO A 109 -10.36 5.02 12.02
C PRO A 109 -11.82 4.78 11.58
N ASP A 110 -12.60 4.14 12.45
CA ASP A 110 -14.01 3.86 12.16
C ASP A 110 -14.82 5.15 12.00
N ASN A 111 -15.70 5.17 10.99
CA ASN A 111 -16.60 6.28 10.68
C ASN A 111 -15.90 7.63 10.40
N ALA A 112 -14.65 7.61 9.95
CA ALA A 112 -13.95 8.82 9.57
C ALA A 112 -14.65 9.54 8.40
N ALA A 113 -14.78 10.87 8.49
CA ALA A 113 -15.34 11.68 7.42
C ALA A 113 -14.43 11.68 6.19
N GLY A 114 -15.02 11.61 4.99
CA GLY A 114 -14.24 11.55 3.75
C GLY A 114 -13.50 10.22 3.54
N ALA A 115 -13.73 9.20 4.39
CA ALA A 115 -12.97 7.96 4.34
C ALA A 115 -13.08 7.25 2.99
N CYS A 116 -12.00 6.58 2.59
CA CYS A 116 -12.04 5.64 1.48
C CYS A 116 -13.13 4.59 1.68
N SER A 117 -13.84 4.23 0.61
CA SER A 117 -14.95 3.27 0.60
C SER A 117 -14.57 1.90 1.15
N CYS A 118 -13.29 1.55 1.06
CA CYS A 118 -12.68 0.40 1.70
C CYS A 118 -11.53 0.85 2.58
N ASN A 119 -11.45 0.29 3.80
CA ASN A 119 -10.33 0.53 4.69
C ASN A 119 -9.13 -0.36 4.31
N VAL A 120 -8.44 0.02 3.23
CA VAL A 120 -7.28 -0.72 2.71
C VAL A 120 -6.17 -0.90 3.74
N GLY A 121 -6.06 0.00 4.71
CA GLY A 121 -5.12 -0.15 5.80
C GLY A 121 -5.46 -1.28 6.78
N LYS A 122 -6.75 -1.49 7.07
CA LYS A 122 -7.19 -2.67 7.84
C LYS A 122 -6.92 -3.95 7.07
N VAL A 123 -7.17 -3.96 5.75
CA VAL A 123 -6.86 -5.12 4.91
C VAL A 123 -5.37 -5.43 4.91
N TYR A 124 -4.52 -4.42 4.65
CA TYR A 124 -3.06 -4.56 4.70
C TYR A 124 -2.59 -5.12 6.05
N LYS A 125 -3.11 -4.58 7.15
CA LYS A 125 -2.74 -5.03 8.49
C LYS A 125 -3.16 -6.48 8.73
N ALA A 126 -4.38 -6.86 8.36
CA ALA A 126 -4.87 -8.22 8.54
C ALA A 126 -4.10 -9.23 7.67
N ILE A 127 -3.71 -8.88 6.45
CA ILE A 127 -2.81 -9.70 5.62
C ILE A 127 -1.45 -9.86 6.29
N THR A 128 -0.84 -8.77 6.78
CA THR A 128 0.47 -8.82 7.45
C THR A 128 0.43 -9.61 8.75
N ASP A 129 -0.65 -9.48 9.51
CA ASP A 129 -0.89 -10.27 10.71
C ASP A 129 -1.05 -11.75 10.35
N SER A 130 -1.71 -12.08 9.22
CA SER A 130 -1.83 -13.45 8.70
C SER A 130 -0.47 -14.07 8.42
N ILE A 131 0.41 -13.33 7.74
CA ILE A 131 1.81 -13.76 7.48
C ILE A 131 2.54 -14.02 8.80
N THR A 132 2.40 -13.12 9.78
CA THR A 132 3.05 -13.27 11.09
C THR A 132 2.52 -14.48 11.86
N GLN A 133 1.22 -14.76 11.76
CA GLN A 133 0.60 -15.93 12.37
C GLN A 133 0.98 -17.22 11.65
N GLY A 134 1.08 -17.24 10.32
CA GLY A 134 1.58 -18.37 9.54
C GLY A 134 3.03 -18.72 9.87
N ALA A 135 3.89 -17.70 9.92
CA ALA A 135 5.26 -17.81 10.43
C ALA A 135 5.30 -18.39 11.86
N SER A 136 4.45 -17.91 12.77
CA SER A 136 4.39 -18.44 14.14
C SER A 136 3.88 -19.89 14.17
N CYS A 137 2.89 -20.21 13.34
CA CYS A 137 2.31 -21.54 13.20
C CYS A 137 3.36 -22.54 12.75
N MET A 138 4.04 -22.28 11.63
CA MET A 138 5.07 -23.17 11.09
C MET A 138 6.20 -23.41 12.12
N LYS A 139 6.63 -22.36 12.83
CA LYS A 139 7.63 -22.47 13.90
C LYS A 139 7.19 -23.43 15.02
N ASN A 140 5.92 -23.39 15.41
CA ASN A 140 5.38 -24.20 16.50
C ASN A 140 5.11 -25.66 16.09
N VAL A 141 5.01 -25.95 14.78
CA VAL A 141 4.83 -27.32 14.27
C VAL A 141 6.11 -28.15 14.37
N HIS A 142 7.29 -27.55 14.54
CA HIS A 142 8.54 -28.28 14.73
C HIS A 142 8.57 -29.14 16.01
N GLY A 143 7.75 -28.84 17.02
CA GLY A 143 7.56 -29.66 18.22
C GLY A 143 6.51 -30.78 18.09
N ALA A 144 5.85 -30.90 16.93
CA ALA A 144 4.77 -31.86 16.71
C ALA A 144 5.28 -33.24 16.26
N ASP A 145 4.41 -34.25 16.42
CA ASP A 145 4.61 -35.62 15.94
C ASP A 145 5.10 -35.63 14.47
N PRO A 146 6.18 -36.37 14.14
CA PRO A 146 6.76 -36.39 12.79
C PRO A 146 5.78 -36.77 11.68
N ILE A 147 4.76 -37.58 11.97
CA ILE A 147 3.78 -38.07 11.00
C ILE A 147 2.78 -36.96 10.62
N LEU A 148 2.40 -36.12 11.59
CA LEU A 148 1.43 -35.03 11.39
C LEU A 148 2.11 -33.70 10.98
N ARG A 149 3.44 -33.68 10.94
CA ARG A 149 4.24 -32.46 10.72
C ARG A 149 4.03 -31.87 9.33
N GLY A 150 4.03 -32.71 8.29
CA GLY A 150 3.81 -32.26 6.90
C GLY A 150 2.43 -31.65 6.71
N ASP A 151 1.39 -32.34 7.19
CA ASP A 151 0.00 -31.88 7.11
C ASP A 151 -0.21 -30.55 7.86
N LYS A 152 0.42 -30.39 9.04
CA LYS A 152 0.33 -29.16 9.81
C LYS A 152 1.10 -28.00 9.18
N ILE A 153 2.27 -28.24 8.58
CA ILE A 153 3.01 -27.20 7.84
C ILE A 153 2.17 -26.72 6.65
N GLY A 154 1.63 -27.64 5.86
CA GLY A 154 0.73 -27.31 4.75
C GLY A 154 -0.51 -26.54 5.22
N ALA A 155 -1.11 -26.96 6.35
CA ALA A 155 -2.25 -26.25 6.93
C ALA A 155 -1.88 -24.85 7.42
N CYS A 156 -0.71 -24.63 8.04
CA CYS A 156 -0.25 -23.29 8.41
C CYS A 156 -0.17 -22.36 7.19
N GLY A 157 0.46 -22.80 6.10
CA GLY A 157 0.58 -22.01 4.88
C GLY A 157 -0.77 -21.74 4.22
N CYS A 158 -1.65 -22.74 4.21
CA CYS A 158 -3.02 -22.57 3.70
C CYS A 158 -3.87 -21.63 4.56
N CYS A 159 -3.74 -21.69 5.88
CA CYS A 159 -4.40 -20.76 6.80
C CYS A 159 -3.86 -19.33 6.68
N GLU A 160 -2.56 -19.17 6.39
CA GLU A 160 -1.96 -17.87 6.08
C GLU A 160 -2.57 -17.26 4.81
N ILE A 161 -2.61 -18.03 3.72
CA ILE A 161 -3.20 -17.58 2.45
C ILE A 161 -4.70 -17.32 2.61
N SER A 162 -5.43 -18.22 3.28
CA SER A 162 -6.86 -18.05 3.55
C SER A 162 -7.15 -16.85 4.43
N GLY A 163 -6.35 -16.60 5.47
CA GLY A 163 -6.49 -15.43 6.33
C GLY A 163 -6.28 -14.13 5.55
N ALA A 164 -5.27 -14.10 4.68
CA ALA A 164 -5.01 -12.97 3.79
C ALA A 164 -6.16 -12.75 2.79
N MET A 165 -6.67 -13.83 2.19
CA MET A 165 -7.80 -13.80 1.27
C MET A 165 -9.08 -13.33 1.97
N SER A 166 -9.39 -13.90 3.13
CA SER A 166 -10.60 -13.58 3.91
C SER A 166 -10.58 -12.14 4.40
N SER A 167 -9.40 -11.59 4.70
CA SER A 167 -9.22 -10.16 5.01
C SER A 167 -9.74 -9.26 3.90
N ILE A 168 -9.55 -9.62 2.63
CA ILE A 168 -10.05 -8.85 1.49
C ILE A 168 -11.58 -8.90 1.45
N PHE A 169 -12.15 -10.11 1.50
CA PHE A 169 -13.58 -10.31 1.33
C PHE A 169 -14.43 -9.86 2.51
N GLU A 170 -13.91 -9.91 3.74
CA GLU A 170 -14.68 -9.49 4.93
C GLU A 170 -14.54 -8.00 5.24
N ILE A 171 -13.36 -7.42 5.05
CA ILE A 171 -13.14 -6.00 5.36
C ILE A 171 -13.65 -5.11 4.22
N CYS A 172 -13.54 -5.58 2.97
CA CYS A 172 -13.92 -4.81 1.78
C CYS A 172 -14.75 -5.65 0.77
N PRO A 173 -15.91 -6.19 1.19
CA PRO A 173 -16.71 -7.14 0.40
C PRO A 173 -17.12 -6.62 -0.97
N ASP A 174 -17.44 -5.33 -1.07
CA ASP A 174 -17.98 -4.73 -2.29
C ASP A 174 -16.91 -4.29 -3.30
N THR A 175 -15.64 -4.24 -2.87
CA THR A 175 -14.53 -3.72 -3.68
C THR A 175 -13.89 -4.81 -4.53
N LYS A 176 -13.44 -4.46 -5.74
CA LYS A 176 -12.63 -5.37 -6.57
C LYS A 176 -11.38 -5.82 -5.80
N PRO A 177 -11.17 -7.14 -5.61
CA PRO A 177 -10.03 -7.65 -4.84
C PRO A 177 -8.65 -7.16 -5.32
N ASP A 178 -8.48 -6.96 -6.63
CA ASP A 178 -7.23 -6.45 -7.22
C ASP A 178 -6.82 -5.07 -6.70
N LEU A 179 -7.77 -4.27 -6.20
CA LEU A 179 -7.52 -2.95 -5.64
C LEU A 179 -7.19 -2.99 -4.14
N VAL A 180 -7.37 -4.14 -3.47
CA VAL A 180 -7.38 -4.20 -1.99
C VAL A 180 -6.53 -5.32 -1.42
N GLY A 181 -5.56 -5.86 -2.16
CA GLY A 181 -4.52 -6.74 -1.59
C GLY A 181 -4.30 -8.08 -2.30
N MET A 182 -4.98 -8.37 -3.41
CA MET A 182 -4.76 -9.63 -4.15
C MET A 182 -3.32 -9.81 -4.64
N ALA A 183 -2.61 -8.72 -4.95
CA ALA A 183 -1.19 -8.77 -5.27
C ALA A 183 -0.37 -9.35 -4.10
N SER A 184 -0.68 -8.96 -2.86
CA SER A 184 -0.05 -9.50 -1.65
C SER A 184 -0.36 -10.99 -1.48
N VAL A 185 -1.61 -11.40 -1.68
CA VAL A 185 -2.00 -12.82 -1.62
C VAL A 185 -1.25 -13.66 -2.66
N SER A 186 -1.11 -13.15 -3.89
CA SER A 186 -0.36 -13.82 -4.95
C SER A 186 1.13 -13.95 -4.61
N LYS A 187 1.71 -12.93 -3.97
CA LYS A 187 3.08 -12.95 -3.47
C LYS A 187 3.27 -13.99 -2.36
N ILE A 188 2.34 -14.08 -1.40
CA ILE A 188 2.36 -15.09 -0.32
C ILE A 188 2.36 -16.50 -0.91
N GLN A 189 1.41 -16.81 -1.82
CA GLN A 189 1.35 -18.11 -2.49
C GLN A 189 2.67 -18.49 -3.17
N THR A 190 3.27 -17.52 -3.87
CA THR A 190 4.57 -17.72 -4.55
C THR A 190 5.70 -17.95 -3.54
N GLN A 191 5.71 -17.22 -2.41
CA GLN A 191 6.76 -17.35 -1.40
C GLN A 191 6.67 -18.65 -0.61
N LEU A 192 5.45 -19.13 -0.36
CA LEU A 192 5.20 -20.39 0.32
C LEU A 192 5.29 -21.61 -0.61
N ASP A 193 5.29 -21.39 -1.93
CA ASP A 193 5.14 -22.44 -2.96
C ASP A 193 3.85 -23.27 -2.74
N ILE A 194 2.75 -22.57 -2.48
CA ILE A 194 1.43 -23.17 -2.24
C ILE A 194 0.41 -22.53 -3.17
N ASP A 195 -0.21 -23.33 -4.04
CA ASP A 195 -1.41 -22.93 -4.77
C ASP A 195 -2.61 -23.00 -3.83
N PHE A 196 -3.30 -21.88 -3.62
CA PHE A 196 -4.46 -21.85 -2.75
C PHE A 196 -5.50 -22.90 -3.11
N ARG A 197 -5.68 -23.26 -4.39
CA ARG A 197 -6.64 -24.29 -4.83
C ARG A 197 -6.37 -25.67 -4.23
N GLU A 198 -5.14 -25.92 -3.84
CA GLU A 198 -4.70 -27.17 -3.21
C GLU A 198 -4.86 -27.17 -1.69
N CYS A 199 -5.35 -26.06 -1.09
CA CYS A 199 -5.58 -25.90 0.34
C CYS A 199 -6.79 -26.68 0.90
N GLN A 200 -6.97 -27.91 0.42
CA GLN A 200 -7.87 -28.91 1.00
C GLN A 200 -7.53 -29.30 2.45
N PRO A 201 -6.27 -29.25 2.95
CA PRO A 201 -5.98 -29.53 4.36
C PRO A 201 -6.79 -28.69 5.36
N MET A 202 -7.21 -27.48 4.97
CA MET A 202 -8.08 -26.62 5.78
C MET A 202 -9.48 -27.19 6.04
N THR A 203 -9.90 -28.21 5.30
CA THR A 203 -11.16 -28.92 5.56
C THR A 203 -11.09 -29.83 6.79
N LYS A 204 -9.87 -30.18 7.24
CA LYS A 204 -9.62 -31.06 8.39
C LYS A 204 -9.01 -30.35 9.59
N ILE A 205 -8.32 -29.23 9.35
CA ILE A 205 -7.65 -28.43 10.37
C ILE A 205 -8.23 -27.02 10.34
N ASN A 206 -8.82 -26.59 11.46
CA ASN A 206 -9.39 -25.27 11.60
C ASN A 206 -8.30 -24.24 11.95
N CYS A 207 -8.17 -23.22 11.12
CA CYS A 207 -7.14 -22.18 11.31
C CYS A 207 -7.23 -21.49 12.66
N ALA A 208 -8.44 -21.18 13.13
CA ALA A 208 -8.65 -20.47 14.38
C ALA A 208 -8.46 -21.37 15.59
N SER A 209 -9.21 -22.48 15.68
CA SER A 209 -9.20 -23.32 16.89
C SER A 209 -7.97 -24.21 17.01
N ASP A 210 -7.43 -24.70 15.88
CA ASP A 210 -6.36 -25.70 15.91
C ASP A 210 -4.97 -25.06 15.73
N LEU A 211 -4.90 -23.94 15.01
CA LEU A 211 -3.66 -23.25 14.66
C LEU A 211 -3.53 -21.84 15.25
N ASN A 212 -4.53 -21.38 16.03
CA ASN A 212 -4.55 -20.10 16.73
C ASN A 212 -4.48 -18.86 15.82
N PHE A 213 -4.99 -18.96 14.58
CA PHE A 213 -5.15 -17.79 13.75
C PHE A 213 -6.31 -16.93 14.29
N SER A 214 -6.08 -15.63 14.40
CA SER A 214 -7.08 -14.65 14.84
C SER A 214 -6.73 -13.29 14.25
N LEU A 215 -7.43 -12.89 13.19
CA LEU A 215 -7.18 -11.63 12.48
C LEU A 215 -8.30 -10.63 12.77
N ALA A 216 -7.93 -9.37 13.00
CA ALA A 216 -8.92 -8.32 13.20
C ALA A 216 -9.72 -8.09 11.92
N GLY A 217 -11.06 -8.10 12.02
CA GLY A 217 -11.95 -7.92 10.86
C GLY A 217 -12.12 -9.17 10.00
N VAL A 218 -11.66 -10.35 10.48
CA VAL A 218 -11.88 -11.64 9.82
C VAL A 218 -12.56 -12.59 10.81
N SER A 219 -13.69 -13.15 10.42
CA SER A 219 -14.45 -14.12 11.20
C SER A 219 -14.34 -15.54 10.62
N THR A 220 -14.07 -15.65 9.32
CA THR A 220 -14.05 -16.89 8.57
C THR A 220 -12.75 -17.03 7.81
N TYR A 221 -12.12 -18.20 7.88
CA TYR A 221 -10.98 -18.55 7.03
C TYR A 221 -11.51 -19.37 5.86
N PHE A 222 -11.88 -18.69 4.77
CA PHE A 222 -12.53 -19.34 3.64
C PHE A 222 -11.61 -20.39 3.00
N PRO A 223 -12.06 -21.64 2.79
CA PRO A 223 -11.41 -22.57 1.88
C PRO A 223 -11.61 -22.15 0.41
N PRO A 224 -10.85 -22.72 -0.53
CA PRO A 224 -10.89 -22.34 -1.95
C PRO A 224 -12.26 -22.46 -2.61
N SER A 225 -13.07 -23.42 -2.18
CA SER A 225 -14.39 -23.71 -2.73
C SER A 225 -15.51 -22.80 -2.20
N SER A 226 -15.25 -21.98 -1.19
CA SER A 226 -16.27 -21.16 -0.53
C SER A 226 -15.88 -19.69 -0.42
N LEU A 227 -15.01 -19.21 -1.32
CA LEU A 227 -14.75 -17.77 -1.41
C LEU A 227 -16.06 -17.04 -1.73
N PRO A 228 -16.37 -15.94 -1.03
CA PRO A 228 -17.49 -15.09 -1.38
C PRO A 228 -17.37 -14.60 -2.83
N THR A 229 -18.51 -14.20 -3.40
CA THR A 229 -18.49 -13.53 -4.71
C THR A 229 -17.74 -12.21 -4.56
N SER A 230 -16.74 -11.99 -5.42
CA SER A 230 -15.96 -10.76 -5.42
C SER A 230 -16.81 -9.53 -5.71
N GLY A 231 -16.54 -8.47 -4.95
CA GLY A 231 -17.03 -7.14 -5.23
C GLY A 231 -16.59 -6.62 -6.60
N THR A 232 -17.32 -5.64 -7.11
CA THR A 232 -17.05 -5.01 -8.43
C THR A 232 -16.81 -3.52 -8.34
N ALA A 233 -17.00 -2.90 -7.17
CA ALA A 233 -16.79 -1.47 -6.98
C ALA A 233 -15.32 -1.11 -7.09
N THR A 234 -15.05 0.10 -7.59
CA THR A 234 -13.76 0.76 -7.45
C THR A 234 -13.67 1.43 -6.08
N LEU A 235 -12.46 1.84 -5.69
CA LEU A 235 -12.27 2.72 -4.53
C LEU A 235 -12.85 4.11 -4.83
N SER A 236 -13.46 4.72 -3.82
CA SER A 236 -14.04 6.06 -3.88
C SER A 236 -14.10 6.69 -2.50
N ASN A 237 -14.03 8.03 -2.41
CA ASN A 237 -14.13 8.72 -1.14
C ASN A 237 -15.59 8.87 -0.73
N ASN A 238 -15.90 8.47 0.52
CA ASN A 238 -17.21 8.67 1.11
C ASN A 238 -17.49 10.15 1.35
N PRO A 239 -18.77 10.56 1.49
CA PRO A 239 -19.10 11.94 1.79
C PRO A 239 -18.56 12.38 3.16
N GLY A 240 -18.46 13.70 3.32
CA GLY A 240 -17.98 14.34 4.55
C GLY A 240 -16.59 14.95 4.37
N SER A 241 -16.18 15.77 5.32
CA SER A 241 -14.87 16.41 5.31
C SER A 241 -14.32 16.51 6.73
N VAL A 242 -13.00 16.39 6.84
CA VAL A 242 -12.28 16.63 8.09
C VAL A 242 -12.08 18.14 8.22
N THR A 243 -12.63 18.73 9.27
CA THR A 243 -12.65 20.20 9.45
C THR A 243 -11.58 20.74 10.40
N ALA A 244 -10.86 19.86 11.09
CA ALA A 244 -9.72 20.19 11.93
C ALA A 244 -8.66 19.07 11.83
N PRO A 245 -7.35 19.38 12.01
CA PRO A 245 -6.29 18.38 11.98
C PRO A 245 -6.58 17.23 12.98
N PRO A 246 -6.69 15.96 12.53
CA PRO A 246 -7.13 14.87 13.41
C PRO A 246 -6.22 14.63 14.62
N SER A 247 -4.92 14.94 14.49
CA SER A 247 -3.92 14.80 15.56
C SER A 247 -3.61 16.13 16.29
N GLY A 248 -4.42 17.18 16.09
CA GLY A 248 -4.15 18.51 16.61
C GLY A 248 -3.19 19.32 15.73
N SER A 249 -2.93 20.58 16.12
CA SER A 249 -2.14 21.53 15.32
C SER A 249 -0.66 21.15 15.20
N VAL A 250 -0.14 20.40 16.16
CA VAL A 250 1.22 19.84 16.15
C VAL A 250 1.15 18.44 16.72
N PHE A 251 1.76 17.47 16.04
CA PHE A 251 1.94 16.13 16.56
C PHE A 251 3.31 15.58 16.18
N SER A 252 3.78 14.58 16.90
CA SER A 252 4.99 13.85 16.56
C SER A 252 4.69 12.36 16.46
N TYR A 253 5.40 11.67 15.58
CA TYR A 253 5.34 10.21 15.47
C TYR A 253 6.75 9.66 15.19
N THR A 254 7.00 8.44 15.67
CA THR A 254 8.19 7.67 15.29
C THR A 254 7.83 6.81 14.09
N ASN A 255 8.47 7.06 12.95
CA ASN A 255 8.24 6.23 11.77
C ASN A 255 8.70 4.80 12.04
N GLY A 256 7.82 3.83 11.77
CA GLY A 256 8.12 2.42 11.98
C GLY A 256 9.31 1.93 11.14
N GLY A 257 9.55 2.54 9.97
CA GLY A 257 10.59 2.12 9.04
C GLY A 257 11.99 2.60 9.42
N ASP A 258 12.24 3.90 9.32
CA ASP A 258 13.55 4.53 9.57
C ASP A 258 13.87 4.79 11.07
N LYS A 259 12.88 4.64 11.96
CA LYS A 259 12.96 4.93 13.41
C LYS A 259 13.19 6.40 13.78
N VAL A 260 13.05 7.32 12.84
CA VAL A 260 13.16 8.77 13.04
C VAL A 260 11.86 9.31 13.64
N VAL A 261 12.00 10.27 14.56
CA VAL A 261 10.87 11.03 15.11
C VAL A 261 10.63 12.25 14.22
N TYR A 262 9.47 12.28 13.59
CA TYR A 262 9.01 13.43 12.81
C TYR A 262 8.05 14.26 13.65
N THR A 263 8.19 15.58 13.57
CA THR A 263 7.22 16.53 14.13
C THR A 263 6.52 17.24 12.99
N ILE A 264 5.20 17.11 12.96
CA ILE A 264 4.34 17.66 11.92
C ILE A 264 3.55 18.80 12.53
N THR A 265 3.62 19.96 11.89
CA THR A 265 2.77 21.12 12.19
C THR A 265 1.72 21.19 11.10
N ALA A 266 0.46 21.05 11.48
CA ALA A 266 -0.65 21.16 10.55
C ALA A 266 -0.80 22.61 10.09
N ALA A 267 -0.85 22.81 8.78
CA ALA A 267 -1.12 24.10 8.18
C ALA A 267 -2.52 24.58 8.56
N SER A 268 -2.66 25.89 8.75
CA SER A 268 -3.98 26.50 8.88
C SER A 268 -4.74 26.29 7.58
N ALA A 269 -6.02 25.93 7.66
CA ALA A 269 -6.86 25.87 6.47
C ALA A 269 -6.84 27.24 5.80
N SER A 270 -6.32 27.29 4.58
CA SER A 270 -6.46 28.46 3.74
C SER A 270 -7.96 28.62 3.47
N ASN A 271 -8.52 29.80 3.79
CA ASN A 271 -9.89 30.16 3.43
C ASN A 271 -9.97 30.37 1.90
N GLY A 272 -9.70 29.33 1.13
CA GLY A 272 -9.80 29.30 -0.32
C GLY A 272 -11.26 29.22 -0.71
N LYS A 273 -11.80 30.35 -1.16
CA LYS A 273 -13.14 30.48 -1.74
C LYS A 273 -13.19 29.80 -3.12
N ASP A 274 -12.96 28.49 -3.21
CA ASP A 274 -13.11 27.76 -4.45
C ASP A 274 -13.73 26.38 -4.16
N SER A 275 -15.05 26.37 -4.04
CA SER A 275 -15.89 25.19 -4.25
C SER A 275 -17.25 25.64 -4.77
N GLU A 276 -17.32 25.58 -6.10
CA GLU A 276 -18.50 25.37 -6.96
C GLU A 276 -19.88 25.53 -6.33
N SER A 277 -20.56 26.62 -6.72
CA SER A 277 -22.01 26.70 -6.76
C SER A 277 -22.46 26.55 -8.22
N GLY A 278 -23.27 25.53 -8.52
CA GLY A 278 -23.87 25.37 -9.83
C GLY A 278 -24.88 26.47 -10.16
N ALA A 279 -24.94 26.88 -11.43
CA ALA A 279 -26.16 27.02 -12.25
C ALA A 279 -25.95 27.90 -13.49
N SER A 280 -26.41 27.37 -14.62
CA SER A 280 -27.13 28.05 -15.72
C SER A 280 -26.44 29.10 -16.60
N SER A 281 -26.56 28.82 -17.90
CA SER A 281 -26.37 29.65 -19.09
C SER A 281 -26.78 31.13 -18.98
N SER A 282 -25.92 32.02 -19.49
CA SER A 282 -26.21 32.91 -20.63
C SER A 282 -24.97 33.73 -21.02
N ALA A 283 -24.79 33.92 -22.32
CA ALA A 283 -23.63 34.54 -22.95
C ALA A 283 -23.55 36.06 -22.77
N ALA A 284 -22.34 36.60 -22.64
CA ALA A 284 -21.91 37.83 -23.33
C ALA A 284 -20.37 37.89 -23.34
N ALA A 285 -19.81 38.03 -24.54
CA ALA A 285 -18.38 38.13 -24.81
C ALA A 285 -17.84 39.53 -24.51
N THR A 286 -16.66 39.65 -23.91
CA THR A 286 -15.60 40.53 -24.45
C THR A 286 -14.21 40.17 -23.91
N THR A 287 -13.26 40.25 -24.83
CA THR A 287 -11.87 39.78 -24.82
C THR A 287 -10.94 40.61 -23.93
N ALA A 288 -10.04 39.96 -23.18
CA ALA A 288 -8.72 40.50 -22.88
C ALA A 288 -7.72 39.37 -22.57
N SER A 289 -6.83 39.14 -23.53
CA SER A 289 -5.77 38.13 -23.53
C SER A 289 -4.76 38.35 -22.41
N LYS A 290 -4.52 37.32 -21.58
CA LYS A 290 -3.18 37.01 -21.05
C LYS A 290 -2.92 35.51 -21.13
N LYS A 291 -2.02 35.18 -22.06
CA LYS A 291 -1.45 33.88 -22.33
C LYS A 291 -0.58 33.45 -21.15
N SER A 292 -1.07 32.54 -20.31
CA SER A 292 -0.21 31.67 -19.51
C SER A 292 -0.39 30.27 -20.07
N ALA A 293 0.63 29.83 -20.80
CA ALA A 293 0.71 28.46 -21.28
C ALA A 293 0.79 27.54 -20.05
N ALA A 294 -0.25 26.75 -19.83
CA ALA A 294 -0.16 25.56 -19.00
C ALA A 294 0.93 24.67 -19.63
N ALA A 295 2.07 24.57 -18.97
CA ALA A 295 3.04 23.54 -19.28
C ALA A 295 2.44 22.23 -18.78
N SER A 296 1.78 21.50 -19.67
CA SER A 296 1.61 20.06 -19.52
C SER A 296 3.00 19.47 -19.37
N VAL A 297 3.40 19.14 -18.15
CA VAL A 297 4.64 18.40 -17.89
C VAL A 297 4.43 17.02 -18.49
N THR A 298 4.90 16.88 -19.72
CA THR A 298 5.08 15.60 -20.39
C THR A 298 6.26 14.96 -19.67
N VAL A 299 5.99 13.95 -18.86
CA VAL A 299 7.02 13.04 -18.35
C VAL A 299 7.86 12.58 -19.54
N PRO A 300 9.19 12.68 -19.51
CA PRO A 300 10.02 12.12 -20.58
C PRO A 300 9.71 10.62 -20.69
N LYS A 301 9.06 10.23 -21.80
CA LYS A 301 9.10 8.86 -22.32
C LYS A 301 10.58 8.55 -22.60
N GLY A 302 11.28 7.97 -21.63
CA GLY A 302 12.73 7.82 -21.80
C GLY A 302 13.50 7.30 -20.60
N LEU A 303 13.01 6.28 -19.90
CA LEU A 303 13.92 5.22 -19.46
C LEU A 303 13.12 3.92 -19.38
N SER A 304 13.31 3.08 -20.41
CA SER A 304 12.91 1.69 -20.37
C SER A 304 13.68 1.06 -19.21
N MET A 305 13.02 0.90 -18.06
CA MET A 305 13.55 0.15 -16.93
C MET A 305 13.62 -1.31 -17.40
N VAL A 306 14.76 -1.68 -17.98
CA VAL A 306 15.13 -3.09 -18.10
C VAL A 306 15.45 -3.52 -16.68
N ILE A 307 14.41 -3.95 -15.97
CA ILE A 307 14.58 -4.80 -14.80
C ILE A 307 15.11 -6.12 -15.36
N THR A 308 16.43 -6.19 -15.56
CA THR A 308 17.10 -7.49 -15.51
C THR A 308 16.74 -8.05 -14.16
N GLY A 309 15.92 -9.11 -14.17
CA GLY A 309 15.56 -9.88 -12.99
C GLY A 309 16.82 -10.32 -12.29
N ILE A 310 17.27 -9.50 -11.34
CA ILE A 310 18.08 -9.95 -10.24
C ILE A 310 17.07 -10.71 -9.41
N SER A 311 17.22 -12.03 -9.34
CA SER A 311 16.66 -12.82 -8.25
C SER A 311 16.97 -12.06 -6.97
N LEU A 312 15.96 -11.37 -6.43
CA LEU A 312 15.99 -10.86 -5.09
C LEU A 312 16.00 -12.12 -4.23
N ALA A 313 17.22 -12.56 -3.90
CA ALA A 313 17.46 -13.25 -2.66
C ALA A 313 16.72 -12.44 -1.60
N ALA A 314 15.68 -13.09 -1.11
CA ALA A 314 14.76 -12.67 -0.10
C ALA A 314 15.37 -11.63 0.86
N ALA A 315 14.61 -10.55 1.13
CA ALA A 315 14.41 -10.18 2.52
C ALA A 315 13.62 -11.34 3.15
N ALA A 316 14.33 -12.45 3.34
CA ALA A 316 13.93 -13.50 4.23
C ALA A 316 13.85 -12.76 5.56
N ILE A 317 12.69 -12.81 6.19
CA ILE A 317 12.73 -13.18 7.60
C ILE A 317 13.66 -14.39 7.60
N GLU A 318 14.87 -14.26 8.17
CA GLU A 318 15.89 -15.32 8.13
C GLU A 318 15.29 -16.62 8.66
N TRP A 319 14.84 -17.50 7.75
CA TRP A 319 14.33 -18.83 8.08
C TRP A 319 15.32 -19.92 7.66
N TRP A 320 16.38 -19.56 6.93
CA TRP A 320 17.36 -20.52 6.41
C TRP A 320 18.56 -20.76 7.34
N SER A 321 18.68 -20.05 8.46
CA SER A 321 19.77 -20.25 9.43
C SER A 321 19.50 -21.36 10.47
N LEU A 322 18.39 -22.09 10.37
CA LEU A 322 17.98 -23.13 11.33
C LEU A 322 17.85 -24.54 10.71
N LEU A 323 18.33 -24.74 9.48
CA LEU A 323 18.38 -26.05 8.81
C LEU A 323 19.82 -26.53 8.53
N ALA A 324 20.78 -26.11 9.36
CA ALA A 324 22.10 -26.75 9.46
C ALA A 324 22.28 -27.34 10.86
#